data_AF-A0A8J1VQ17-F1
#
_entry.id   AF-A0A8J1VQ17-F1
#
_cell.length_a   1.000
_cell.length_b   1.000
_cell.length_c   1.000
_cell.angle_alpha   90.00
_cell.angle_beta   90.00
_cell.angle_gamma   90.00
#
_symmetry.space_group_name_H-M   'P 1'
#
loop_
_entity.id
_entity.type
_entity.pdbx_description
1 polymer ?
#
loop_
_entity_poly.entity_id
_entity_poly.type
_entity_poly.pdbx_seq_one_letter_code
_entity_poly.pdbx_strand_id
1 'polypeptide(L)'
;MLNFASYCWLSFLSLLSADWRPVSSLVPSSSAIQIKSNANLSCGSTDHPIISGYFSVPQSTAQLFFSLFPSEQPGLIITFEGGPGASGFDFPFIGAGPCQLGDNGKLERAEHPWTDEASLLVLDYPVGAGWSFANDLGDVPDSAMWAAEEFDDFLQ
;
A
#
# COMPACT_ATOMS: atom_id res chain seq x y z
N MET A 1 33.73 60.26 3.25
CA MET A 1 34.03 58.81 3.24
C MET A 1 32.81 58.10 3.79
N LEU A 2 32.17 57.25 2.98
CA LEU A 2 30.80 56.75 3.16
C LEU A 2 30.73 55.50 4.05
N ASN A 3 29.61 55.39 4.77
CA ASN A 3 29.25 54.41 5.79
C ASN A 3 29.13 52.96 5.28
N PHE A 4 29.73 52.02 6.01
CA PHE A 4 29.66 50.55 5.80
C PHE A 4 28.50 49.90 6.58
N ALA A 5 27.26 50.32 6.31
CA ALA A 5 26.07 49.71 6.91
C ALA A 5 24.95 49.53 5.87
N SER A 6 25.05 48.50 5.02
CA SER A 6 23.97 48.20 4.05
C SER A 6 23.90 46.78 3.46
N TYR A 7 24.61 45.78 4.01
CA TYR A 7 24.56 44.42 3.45
C TYR A 7 24.17 43.39 4.50
N CYS A 8 22.96 43.49 5.03
CA CYS A 8 22.42 42.54 6.00
C CYS A 8 21.01 42.01 5.65
N TRP A 9 20.50 42.20 4.43
CA TRP A 9 19.07 41.91 4.14
C TRP A 9 18.75 41.27 2.77
N LEU A 10 19.72 40.72 2.02
CA LEU A 10 19.43 40.14 0.69
C LEU A 10 20.15 38.82 0.38
N SER A 11 20.21 37.89 1.35
CA SER A 11 20.70 36.51 1.06
C SER A 11 19.97 35.40 1.82
N PHE A 12 18.81 35.67 2.43
CA PHE A 12 18.08 34.69 3.24
C PHE A 12 16.66 34.37 2.77
N LEU A 13 16.29 34.70 1.53
CA LEU A 13 14.92 34.54 1.03
C LEU A 13 14.83 34.06 -0.43
N SER A 14 15.67 33.11 -0.83
CA SER A 14 15.56 32.47 -2.15
C SER A 14 15.58 30.94 -2.12
N LEU A 15 15.35 30.31 -0.95
CA LEU A 15 15.27 28.85 -0.80
C LEU A 15 14.02 28.42 0.00
N LEU A 16 12.92 29.15 -0.17
CA LEU A 16 11.61 28.77 0.39
C LEU A 16 10.45 29.00 -0.58
N SER A 17 10.70 28.74 -1.87
CA SER A 17 9.65 28.36 -2.79
C SER A 17 9.87 26.90 -3.16
N ALA A 18 9.68 26.01 -2.18
CA ALA A 18 9.13 24.71 -2.52
C ALA A 18 7.78 25.04 -3.16
N ASP A 19 7.73 24.96 -4.48
CA ASP A 19 6.55 25.14 -5.30
C ASP A 19 5.58 24.02 -4.89
N TRP A 20 4.80 24.25 -3.82
CA TRP A 20 3.62 23.47 -3.50
C TRP A 20 2.61 23.72 -4.61
N ARG A 21 2.81 23.05 -5.75
CA ARG A 21 1.75 22.89 -6.72
C ARG A 21 0.78 21.89 -6.08
N PRO A 22 -0.47 22.27 -5.78
CA PRO A 22 -1.47 21.27 -5.48
C PRO A 22 -1.53 20.35 -6.70
N VAL A 23 -1.26 19.06 -6.51
CA VAL A 23 -1.57 18.01 -7.50
C VAL A 23 -3.09 17.89 -7.52
N SER A 24 -3.76 18.88 -8.10
CA SER A 24 -5.22 18.96 -8.14
C SER A 24 -5.77 19.04 -9.55
N SER A 25 -4.95 18.75 -10.57
CA SER A 25 -5.45 18.63 -11.93
C SER A 25 -4.90 17.39 -12.60
N LEU A 26 -5.83 16.48 -12.91
CA LEU A 26 -5.71 15.26 -13.71
C LEU A 26 -5.56 13.95 -12.92
N VAL A 27 -6.42 13.70 -11.93
CA VAL A 27 -6.83 12.33 -11.62
C VAL A 27 -8.10 12.05 -12.43
N PRO A 28 -8.05 11.24 -13.50
CA PRO A 28 -9.26 10.84 -14.20
C PRO A 28 -10.10 10.01 -13.23
N SER A 29 -11.40 10.33 -13.12
CA SER A 29 -12.35 9.70 -12.18
C SER A 29 -12.76 8.27 -12.56
N SER A 30 -11.85 7.45 -13.07
CA SER A 30 -12.01 6.00 -12.98
C SER A 30 -11.52 5.61 -11.60
N SER A 31 -12.38 5.01 -10.76
CA SER A 31 -12.02 4.58 -9.41
C SER A 31 -10.72 3.79 -9.46
N ALA A 32 -9.62 4.34 -8.93
CA ALA A 32 -8.31 3.72 -8.98
C ALA A 32 -8.35 2.33 -8.33
N ILE A 33 -9.19 2.16 -7.31
CA ILE A 33 -9.47 0.89 -6.65
C ILE A 33 -10.60 0.13 -7.35
N GLN A 34 -10.36 -1.16 -7.61
CA GLN A 34 -11.28 -2.12 -8.23
C GLN A 34 -11.41 -3.36 -7.34
N ILE A 35 -12.54 -3.49 -6.64
CA ILE A 35 -12.85 -4.69 -5.86
C ILE A 35 -13.16 -5.85 -6.81
N LYS A 36 -12.40 -6.95 -6.70
CA LYS A 36 -12.57 -8.16 -7.54
C LYS A 36 -13.20 -9.31 -6.78
N SER A 37 -12.99 -9.38 -5.47
CA SER A 37 -13.52 -10.44 -4.62
C SER A 37 -14.02 -9.88 -3.30
N ASN A 38 -15.15 -10.43 -2.85
CA ASN A 38 -15.65 -10.29 -1.49
C ASN A 38 -16.12 -11.70 -1.09
N ALA A 39 -15.30 -12.36 -0.29
CA ALA A 39 -15.47 -13.76 0.06
C ALA A 39 -15.40 -13.93 1.58
N ASN A 40 -15.80 -15.11 2.05
CA ASN A 40 -15.64 -15.51 3.43
C ASN A 40 -14.59 -16.62 3.50
N LEU A 41 -13.58 -16.40 4.33
CA LEU A 41 -12.54 -17.35 4.64
C LEU A 41 -13.00 -18.18 5.85
N SER A 42 -13.16 -19.50 5.65
CA SER A 42 -13.58 -20.40 6.71
C SER A 42 -12.38 -20.95 7.47
N CYS A 43 -12.34 -20.72 8.78
CA CYS A 43 -11.14 -20.92 9.61
C CYS A 43 -11.48 -21.89 10.75
N GLY A 44 -12.04 -23.04 10.36
CA GLY A 44 -12.62 -24.02 11.27
C GLY A 44 -14.09 -23.70 11.55
N SER A 45 -14.39 -23.12 12.71
CA SER A 45 -15.77 -22.86 13.14
C SER A 45 -16.25 -21.43 12.86
N THR A 46 -15.38 -20.52 12.43
CA THR A 46 -15.70 -19.12 12.17
C THR A 46 -15.33 -18.72 10.75
N ASP A 47 -16.21 -17.92 10.15
CA ASP A 47 -15.98 -17.33 8.83
C ASP A 47 -15.53 -15.87 9.00
N HIS A 48 -14.50 -15.48 8.27
CA HIS A 48 -13.94 -14.14 8.28
C HIS A 48 -14.02 -13.50 6.89
N PRO A 49 -14.56 -12.28 6.74
CA PRO A 49 -14.62 -11.63 5.44
C PRO A 49 -13.22 -11.29 4.93
N ILE A 50 -13.03 -11.45 3.63
CA ILE A 50 -11.82 -11.05 2.90
C ILE A 50 -12.25 -10.31 1.64
N ILE A 51 -11.75 -9.09 1.49
CA ILE A 51 -12.05 -8.22 0.34
C ILE A 51 -10.75 -8.04 -0.43
N SER A 52 -10.73 -8.39 -1.71
CA SER A 52 -9.51 -8.29 -2.52
C SER A 52 -9.78 -7.59 -3.84
N GLY A 53 -8.77 -6.91 -4.34
CA GLY A 53 -8.92 -6.06 -5.51
C GLY A 53 -7.59 -5.62 -6.08
N TYR A 54 -7.69 -4.70 -7.03
CA TYR A 54 -6.54 -4.06 -7.64
C TYR A 54 -6.65 -2.55 -7.55
N PHE A 55 -5.52 -1.88 -7.35
CA PHE A 55 -5.35 -0.46 -7.55
C PHE A 55 -4.63 -0.21 -8.88
N SER A 56 -5.22 0.60 -9.75
CA SER A 56 -4.61 1.01 -11.01
C SER A 56 -3.68 2.20 -10.77
N VAL A 57 -2.38 2.01 -10.99
CA VAL A 57 -1.38 3.06 -10.83
C VAL A 57 -1.61 4.17 -11.87
N PRO A 58 -1.63 5.46 -11.48
CA PRO A 58 -1.86 6.56 -12.40
C PRO A 58 -0.88 6.56 -13.58
N GLN A 59 -1.40 6.83 -14.78
CA GLN A 59 -0.58 6.96 -16.01
C GLN A 59 0.26 5.73 -16.38
N SER A 60 -0.08 4.56 -15.84
CA SER A 60 0.65 3.31 -16.03
C SER A 60 -0.28 2.16 -16.42
N THR A 61 0.27 1.06 -16.93
CA THR A 61 -0.46 -0.21 -17.09
C THR A 61 -0.46 -1.07 -15.83
N ALA A 62 0.24 -0.62 -14.78
CA ALA A 62 0.42 -1.33 -13.54
C ALA A 62 -0.86 -1.45 -12.69
N GLN A 63 -0.98 -2.59 -12.03
CA GLN A 63 -2.08 -2.98 -11.15
C GLN A 63 -1.51 -3.58 -9.87
N LEU A 64 -1.73 -2.91 -8.74
CA LEU A 64 -1.35 -3.38 -7.41
C LEU A 64 -2.45 -4.23 -6.80
N PHE A 65 -2.16 -5.48 -6.47
CA PHE A 65 -3.06 -6.36 -5.75
C PHE A 65 -3.08 -6.03 -4.26
N PHE A 66 -4.28 -5.99 -3.67
CA PHE A 66 -4.46 -5.87 -2.23
C PHE A 66 -5.51 -6.84 -1.70
N SER A 67 -5.39 -7.17 -0.41
CA SER A 67 -6.36 -7.94 0.34
C SER A 67 -6.61 -7.33 1.71
N LEU A 68 -7.87 -7.06 2.03
CA LEU A 68 -8.33 -6.47 3.28
C LEU A 68 -9.06 -7.52 4.12
N PHE A 69 -8.64 -7.65 5.36
CA PHE A 69 -9.26 -8.43 6.43
C PHE A 69 -9.87 -7.45 7.43
N PRO A 70 -11.20 -7.22 7.37
CA PRO A 70 -11.87 -6.23 8.21
C PRO A 70 -11.83 -6.62 9.68
N SER A 71 -11.72 -5.61 10.54
CA SER A 71 -11.96 -5.71 11.98
C SER A 71 -13.12 -4.80 12.39
N GLU A 72 -13.79 -5.15 13.48
CA GLU A 72 -14.74 -4.25 14.15
C GLU A 72 -14.03 -3.15 14.95
N GLN A 73 -12.73 -3.34 15.24
CA GLN A 73 -11.93 -2.36 15.97
C GLN A 73 -11.48 -1.21 15.07
N PRO A 74 -11.36 0.01 15.63
CA PRO A 74 -10.85 1.15 14.89
C PRO A 74 -9.35 0.99 14.63
N GLY A 75 -8.95 1.04 13.36
CA GLY A 75 -7.55 1.02 12.98
C GLY A 75 -7.33 0.32 11.65
N LEU A 76 -6.20 0.64 11.02
CA LEU A 76 -5.74 0.00 9.81
C LEU A 76 -4.25 -0.29 9.95
N ILE A 77 -3.88 -1.55 9.80
CA ILE A 77 -2.48 -1.98 9.69
C ILE A 77 -2.26 -2.33 8.22
N ILE A 78 -1.32 -1.64 7.58
CA ILE A 78 -0.89 -1.95 6.21
C ILE A 78 0.39 -2.78 6.29
N THR A 79 0.41 -3.91 5.60
CA THR A 79 1.56 -4.81 5.55
C THR A 79 1.87 -5.17 4.10
N PHE A 80 3.16 -5.34 3.83
CA PHE A 80 3.72 -5.84 2.59
C PHE A 80 5.06 -6.49 2.95
N GLU A 81 5.44 -7.50 2.19
CA GLU A 81 6.68 -8.25 2.44
C GLU A 81 7.89 -7.52 1.86
N GLY A 82 9.08 -7.94 2.34
CA GLY A 82 10.36 -7.41 1.88
C GLY A 82 10.89 -8.14 0.63
N GLY A 83 12.18 -8.49 0.66
CA GLY A 83 12.84 -9.21 -0.43
C GLY A 83 13.85 -8.36 -1.18
N PRO A 84 13.48 -7.52 -2.15
CA PRO A 84 12.15 -7.03 -2.60
C PRO A 84 11.34 -8.00 -3.49
N GLY A 85 10.04 -7.75 -3.65
CA GLY A 85 9.19 -8.43 -4.63
C GLY A 85 8.50 -9.71 -4.12
N ALA A 86 8.61 -10.01 -2.83
CA ALA A 86 7.82 -11.07 -2.21
C ALA A 86 6.34 -10.67 -2.13
N SER A 87 5.45 -11.64 -2.27
CA SER A 87 4.01 -11.40 -2.08
C SER A 87 3.76 -11.16 -0.60
N GLY A 88 3.03 -10.10 -0.25
CA GLY A 88 2.53 -9.89 1.10
C GLY A 88 1.35 -10.80 1.44
N PHE A 89 0.67 -11.34 0.43
CA PHE A 89 -0.58 -12.10 0.58
C PHE A 89 -0.45 -13.37 1.43
N ASP A 90 0.76 -13.90 1.65
CA ASP A 90 0.98 -15.05 2.52
C ASP A 90 0.92 -14.68 4.02
N PHE A 91 1.33 -13.47 4.39
CA PHE A 91 1.46 -13.00 5.77
C PHE A 91 0.19 -13.15 6.64
N PRO A 92 -1.03 -12.90 6.13
CA PRO A 92 -2.26 -13.21 6.86
C PRO A 92 -2.37 -14.67 7.30
N PHE A 93 -1.86 -15.61 6.50
CA PHE A 93 -2.04 -17.04 6.71
C PHE A 93 -0.91 -17.70 7.51
N ILE A 94 0.20 -16.99 7.72
CA ILE A 94 1.36 -17.51 8.45
C ILE A 94 1.69 -16.69 9.70
N GLY A 95 1.10 -15.50 9.87
CA GLY A 95 1.44 -14.57 10.95
C GLY A 95 0.25 -13.80 11.52
N ALA A 96 -0.31 -12.85 10.77
CA ALA A 96 -1.11 -11.76 11.32
C ALA A 96 -2.63 -11.81 11.06
N GLY A 97 -3.08 -12.65 10.14
CA GLY A 97 -4.49 -12.69 9.74
C GLY A 97 -5.37 -13.43 10.73
N PRO A 98 -6.70 -13.43 10.52
CA PRO A 98 -7.66 -14.12 11.39
C PRO A 98 -7.49 -15.65 11.37
N CYS A 99 -6.78 -16.16 10.37
CA CYS A 99 -6.72 -17.58 10.04
C CYS A 99 -5.30 -17.96 9.67
N GLN A 100 -4.81 -19.07 10.22
CA GLN A 100 -3.48 -19.60 9.96
C GLN A 100 -3.56 -20.95 9.25
N LEU A 101 -2.58 -21.24 8.39
CA LEU A 101 -2.43 -22.56 7.78
C LEU A 101 -1.93 -23.57 8.83
N GLY A 102 -2.77 -24.53 9.19
CA GLY A 102 -2.43 -25.61 10.11
C GLY A 102 -1.67 -26.75 9.43
N ASP A 103 -1.05 -27.62 10.22
CA ASP A 103 -0.27 -28.79 9.76
C ASP A 103 -1.09 -29.78 8.93
N ASN A 104 -2.41 -29.77 9.09
CA ASN A 104 -3.35 -30.58 8.32
C ASN A 104 -3.63 -30.01 6.91
N GLY A 105 -2.98 -28.91 6.53
CA GLY A 105 -3.17 -28.21 5.26
C GLY A 105 -4.49 -27.44 5.15
N LYS A 106 -5.18 -27.21 6.28
CA LYS A 106 -6.43 -26.44 6.35
C LYS A 106 -6.19 -25.14 7.10
N LEU A 107 -7.08 -24.19 6.86
CA LEU A 107 -7.10 -22.95 7.63
C LEU A 107 -7.81 -23.17 8.97
N GLU A 108 -7.16 -22.71 10.03
CA GLU A 108 -7.64 -22.74 11.41
C GLU A 108 -7.62 -21.32 11.97
N ARG A 109 -8.41 -21.05 13.01
CA ARG A 109 -8.38 -19.74 13.67
C ARG A 109 -6.98 -19.47 14.23
N ALA A 110 -6.43 -18.29 13.96
CA ALA A 110 -5.15 -17.90 14.56
C ALA A 110 -5.30 -17.65 16.07
N GLU A 111 -4.27 -17.96 16.86
CA GLU A 111 -4.31 -17.78 18.33
C GLU A 111 -4.33 -16.30 18.72
N HIS A 112 -3.58 -15.46 17.99
CA HIS A 112 -3.42 -14.03 18.24
C HIS A 112 -3.48 -13.20 16.94
N PRO A 113 -4.62 -13.15 16.26
CA PRO A 113 -4.73 -12.45 14.99
C PRO A 113 -4.69 -10.94 15.21
N TRP A 114 -3.98 -10.20 14.35
CA TRP A 114 -3.94 -8.73 14.44
C TRP A 114 -5.30 -8.10 14.14
N THR A 115 -6.17 -8.84 13.46
CA THR A 115 -7.56 -8.46 13.21
C THR A 115 -8.42 -8.37 14.47
N ASP A 116 -7.96 -8.87 15.62
CA ASP A 116 -8.63 -8.63 16.89
C ASP A 116 -8.46 -7.17 17.37
N GLU A 117 -7.48 -6.42 16.82
CA GLU A 117 -7.13 -5.05 17.24
C GLU A 117 -7.33 -3.97 16.15
N ALA A 118 -7.20 -4.32 14.86
CA ALA A 118 -7.37 -3.39 13.75
C ALA A 118 -7.64 -4.12 12.43
N SER A 119 -8.18 -3.43 11.43
CA SER A 119 -8.30 -4.01 10.08
C SER A 119 -6.90 -4.23 9.49
N LEU A 120 -6.67 -5.38 8.85
CA LEU A 120 -5.39 -5.71 8.23
C LEU A 120 -5.52 -5.57 6.71
N LEU A 121 -4.75 -4.65 6.12
CA LEU A 121 -4.62 -4.47 4.67
C LEU A 121 -3.25 -4.99 4.24
N VAL A 122 -3.27 -5.92 3.30
CA VAL A 122 -2.08 -6.52 2.74
C VAL A 122 -1.93 -6.07 1.30
N LEU A 123 -0.73 -5.65 0.95
CA LEU A 123 -0.37 -5.16 -0.38
C LEU A 123 0.74 -6.03 -0.96
N ASP A 124 0.58 -6.44 -2.21
CA ASP A 124 1.66 -7.04 -2.99
C ASP A 124 2.45 -5.90 -3.65
N TYR A 125 3.61 -5.56 -3.10
CA TYR A 125 4.35 -4.35 -3.45
C TYR A 125 5.86 -4.61 -3.52
N PRO A 126 6.59 -3.99 -4.48
CA PRO A 126 6.10 -3.14 -5.58
C PRO A 126 5.37 -3.93 -6.68
N VAL A 127 4.88 -3.24 -7.71
CA VAL A 127 4.35 -3.88 -8.92
C VAL A 127 5.33 -4.93 -9.46
N GLY A 128 4.81 -6.13 -9.76
CA GLY A 128 5.60 -7.32 -10.07
C GLY A 128 5.78 -8.28 -8.89
N ALA A 129 5.48 -7.84 -7.66
CA ALA A 129 5.39 -8.71 -6.49
C ALA A 129 4.08 -9.53 -6.51
N GLY A 130 4.16 -10.82 -6.22
CA GLY A 130 2.99 -11.69 -6.03
C GLY A 130 1.98 -11.60 -7.19
N TRP A 131 0.81 -11.05 -6.89
CA TRP A 131 -0.34 -10.92 -7.79
C TRP A 131 -0.40 -9.53 -8.45
N SER A 132 0.46 -8.59 -8.05
CA SER A 132 0.60 -7.29 -8.70
C SER A 132 1.33 -7.42 -10.03
N PHE A 133 0.86 -6.74 -11.07
CA PHE A 133 1.37 -6.90 -12.42
C PHE A 133 1.35 -5.61 -13.22
N ALA A 134 2.13 -5.55 -14.30
CA ALA A 134 2.04 -4.54 -15.33
C ALA A 134 2.04 -5.21 -16.71
N ASN A 135 1.41 -4.56 -17.70
CA ASN A 135 1.44 -5.04 -19.08
C ASN A 135 2.69 -4.56 -19.83
N ASP A 136 3.30 -3.45 -19.38
CA ASP A 136 4.60 -2.98 -19.81
C ASP A 136 5.66 -3.24 -18.73
N LEU A 137 6.82 -3.79 -19.11
CA LEU A 137 7.94 -3.96 -18.18
C LEU A 137 8.55 -2.62 -17.76
N GLY A 138 8.36 -1.57 -18.57
CA GLY A 138 8.75 -0.21 -18.24
C GLY A 138 7.92 0.43 -17.13
N ASP A 139 6.87 -0.25 -16.65
CA ASP A 139 6.05 0.17 -15.50
C ASP A 139 6.43 -0.56 -14.19
N VAL A 140 7.41 -1.47 -14.22
CA VAL A 140 7.86 -2.20 -13.03
C VAL A 140 8.97 -1.40 -12.32
N PRO A 141 8.81 -1.03 -11.04
CA PRO A 141 9.82 -0.24 -10.33
C PRO A 141 11.19 -0.94 -10.25
N ASP A 142 12.24 -0.24 -10.68
CA ASP A 142 13.64 -0.70 -10.62
C ASP A 142 14.46 -0.02 -9.49
N SER A 143 13.82 0.86 -8.73
CA SER A 143 14.44 1.58 -7.62
C SER A 143 13.48 1.74 -6.43
N ALA A 144 14.05 1.82 -5.22
CA ALA A 144 13.26 2.02 -4.01
C ALA A 144 12.53 3.37 -3.98
N MET A 145 13.06 4.38 -4.68
CA MET A 145 12.41 5.69 -4.79
C MET A 145 11.11 5.59 -5.59
N TRP A 146 11.17 4.99 -6.77
CA TRP A 146 10.00 4.83 -7.62
C TRP A 146 8.97 3.90 -6.98
N ALA A 147 9.42 2.81 -6.33
CA ALA A 147 8.53 2.01 -5.52
C ALA A 147 7.82 2.89 -4.45
N ALA A 148 8.55 3.74 -3.73
CA ALA A 148 7.92 4.60 -2.71
C ALA A 148 6.89 5.58 -3.29
N GLU A 149 7.11 6.11 -4.50
CA GLU A 149 6.11 6.94 -5.22
C GLU A 149 4.86 6.14 -5.56
N GLU A 150 5.01 4.89 -6.02
CA GLU A 150 3.88 3.98 -6.27
C GLU A 150 3.08 3.67 -4.99
N PHE A 151 3.76 3.50 -3.86
CA PHE A 151 3.09 3.32 -2.57
C PHE A 151 2.37 4.60 -2.11
N ASP A 152 2.94 5.77 -2.35
CA ASP A 152 2.29 7.06 -2.08
C ASP A 152 1.03 7.22 -2.96
N ASP A 153 1.11 6.89 -4.25
CA ASP A 153 -0.05 6.88 -5.16
C ASP A 153 -1.17 5.95 -4.66
N PHE A 154 -0.83 4.79 -4.09
CA PHE A 154 -1.81 3.87 -3.52
C PHE A 154 -2.55 4.44 -2.30
N LEU A 155 -1.91 5.32 -1.52
CA LEU A 155 -2.47 5.88 -0.29
C LEU A 155 -3.37 7.11 -0.49
N GLN A 156 -3.32 7.75 -1.67
CA GLN A 156 -4.07 8.97 -2.00
C GLN A 156 -5.50 8.70 -2.50
#